data_AF-A0A1D3RPG6-F1
#
_entry.id   AF-A0A1D3RPG6-F1
#
_cell.length_a   1.000
_cell.length_b   1.000
_cell.length_c   1.000
_cell.angle_alpha   90.00
_cell.angle_beta   90.00
_cell.angle_gamma   90.00
#
_symmetry.space_group_name_H-M   'P 1'
#
loop_
_entity.id
_entity.type
_entity.pdbx_description
1 polymer ?
#
loop_
_entity_poly.entity_id
_entity_poly.type
_entity_poly.pdbx_seq_one_letter_code
_entity_poly.pdbx_strand_id
1 'polypeptide(L)' 'MIGGAYERNLEKNEHEIGKQNTQKIERKNLSFRTWIKRLTRRTICFSKIEKMHDIVIGLLINKVEFGRDIHA' A
#
# COMPACT_ATOMS: atom_id res chain seq x y z
N MET A 1 7.94 12.46 -13.32
CA MET A 1 6.56 12.52 -13.85
C MET A 1 5.74 11.40 -13.21
N ILE A 2 4.77 11.74 -12.35
CA ILE A 2 3.89 10.77 -11.66
C ILE A 2 2.50 10.73 -12.32
N GLY A 3 2.27 11.50 -13.39
CA GLY A 3 0.94 11.73 -13.98
C GLY A 3 0.33 10.54 -14.74
N GLY A 4 1.14 9.71 -15.39
CA GLY A 4 0.60 8.81 -16.44
C GLY A 4 -0.43 7.79 -15.96
N ALA A 5 -0.32 7.24 -14.75
CA ALA A 5 -1.28 6.24 -14.27
C ALA A 5 -2.55 6.85 -13.66
N TYR A 6 -2.43 8.02 -13.02
CA TYR A 6 -3.54 8.68 -12.35
C TYR A 6 -4.39 9.50 -13.34
N GLU A 7 -3.77 10.13 -14.34
CA GLU A 7 -4.48 10.80 -15.44
C GLU A 7 -5.35 9.85 -16.28
N ARG A 8 -5.04 8.54 -16.29
CA ARG A 8 -5.80 7.53 -17.02
C ARG A 8 -6.98 6.96 -16.24
N ASN A 9 -6.96 7.05 -14.91
CA ASN A 9 -7.94 6.37 -14.04
C ASN A 9 -8.80 7.33 -13.20
N LEU A 10 -8.50 8.64 -13.21
CA LEU A 10 -9.25 9.66 -12.47
C LEU A 10 -9.80 10.70 -13.46
N GLU A 11 -11.05 11.13 -13.26
CA GLU A 11 -11.59 12.24 -14.04
C GLU A 11 -10.80 13.54 -13.74
N LYS A 12 -10.61 14.38 -14.75
CA LYS A 12 -9.84 15.65 -14.64
C LYS A 12 -10.33 16.56 -13.52
N ASN A 13 -11.60 16.48 -13.14
CA ASN A 13 -12.19 17.29 -12.07
C ASN A 13 -11.90 16.76 -10.67
N GLU A 14 -11.58 15.46 -10.52
CA GLU A 14 -11.19 14.84 -9.25
C GLU A 14 -9.67 14.80 -9.06
N HIS A 15 -8.91 15.04 -10.13
CA HIS A 15 -7.46 14.98 -10.12
C HIS A 15 -6.82 16.31 -9.71
N GLU A 16 -6.72 16.57 -8.41
CA GLU A 16 -5.96 17.70 -7.87
C GLU A 16 -4.45 17.41 -7.83
N ILE A 17 -3.70 17.99 -8.76
CA ILE A 17 -2.23 17.89 -8.80
C ILE A 17 -1.61 18.97 -7.92
N GLY A 18 -1.03 18.57 -6.79
CA GLY A 18 -0.28 19.47 -5.90
C GLY A 18 0.91 18.78 -5.24
N LYS A 19 2.00 19.53 -5.02
CA LYS A 19 3.26 18.99 -4.47
C LYS A 19 3.07 18.30 -3.12
N GLN A 20 2.24 18.87 -2.25
CA GLN A 20 1.97 18.33 -0.91
C GLN A 20 1.19 17.01 -0.96
N ASN A 21 0.18 16.91 -1.83
CA ASN A 21 -0.62 15.69 -2.01
C ASN A 21 0.20 14.56 -2.63
N THR A 22 1.01 14.87 -3.64
CA THR A 22 1.94 13.92 -4.25
C THR A 22 2.98 13.42 -3.25
N GLN A 23 3.62 14.32 -2.49
CA GLN A 23 4.59 13.93 -1.46
C GLN A 23 3.98 13.07 -0.36
N LYS A 24 2.71 13.29 0.00
CA LYS A 24 2.00 12.46 0.98
C LYS A 24 1.81 11.02 0.47
N ILE A 25 1.44 10.86 -0.81
CA ILE A 25 1.31 9.54 -1.45
C ILE A 25 2.67 8.84 -1.52
N GLU A 26 3.72 9.53 -1.95
CA GLU A 26 5.08 9.00 -2.00
C GLU A 26 5.57 8.52 -0.62
N ARG A 27 5.37 9.34 0.43
CA ARG A 27 5.73 8.96 1.80
C ARG A 27 4.95 7.74 2.29
N LYS A 28 3.64 7.66 1.99
CA LYS A 28 2.83 6.48 2.32
C LYS A 28 3.37 5.22 1.63
N ASN A 29 3.69 5.30 0.34
CA ASN A 29 4.27 4.18 -0.41
C ASN A 29 5.65 3.77 0.14
N LEU A 30 6.47 4.73 0.57
CA LEU A 30 7.76 4.44 1.20
C LEU A 30 7.61 3.71 2.54
N SER A 31 6.67 4.14 3.39
CA SER A 31 6.34 3.45 4.64
C SER A 31 5.83 2.04 4.38
N PHE A 32 4.92 1.88 3.41
CA PHE A 32 4.38 0.58 3.03
C PHE A 32 5.46 -0.40 2.57
N ARG A 33 6.37 0.06 1.69
CA ARG A 33 7.53 -0.73 1.27
C ARG A 33 8.40 -1.15 2.45
N THR A 34 8.54 -0.29 3.47
CA THR A 34 9.33 -0.58 4.67
C THR A 34 8.65 -1.65 5.53
N TRP A 35 7.32 -1.62 5.66
CA TRP A 35 6.56 -2.64 6.39
C TRP A 35 6.59 -3.99 5.69
N ILE A 36 6.43 -4.05 4.36
CA ILE A 36 6.58 -5.30 3.59
C ILE A 36 7.97 -5.89 3.82
N LYS A 37 9.04 -5.10 3.69
CA LYS A 37 10.41 -5.59 3.95
C LYS A 37 10.58 -6.15 5.35
N ARG A 38 9.98 -5.51 6.37
CA ARG A 38 10.01 -5.99 7.76
C ARG A 38 9.24 -7.30 7.91
N LEU A 39 8.06 -7.41 7.28
CA LEU A 39 7.26 -8.63 7.25
C LEU A 39 8.08 -9.78 6.63
N THR A 40 8.69 -9.57 5.47
CA THR A 40 9.55 -10.55 4.81
C THR A 40 10.72 -11.00 5.68
N ARG A 41 11.34 -10.10 6.47
CA ARG A 41 12.41 -10.49 7.39
C ARG A 41 11.94 -11.26 8.62
N ARG A 42 10.71 -11.03 9.08
CA ARG A 42 10.13 -11.74 10.22
C ARG A 42 9.61 -13.13 9.83
N THR A 43 9.10 -13.26 8.62
CA THR A 43 8.58 -14.52 8.10
C THR A 43 9.72 -15.38 7.57
N ILE A 44 9.98 -16.53 8.19
CA ILE A 44 11.09 -17.43 7.81
C ILE A 44 10.84 -18.12 6.47
N CYS A 45 9.58 -18.38 6.10
CA CYS A 45 9.21 -18.98 4.82
C CYS A 45 7.88 -18.43 4.31
N PHE A 46 7.80 -18.20 3.01
CA PHE A 46 6.57 -17.82 2.31
C PHE A 46 5.81 -19.06 1.83
N SER A 47 4.49 -18.94 1.75
CA SER A 47 3.67 -19.97 1.09
C SER A 47 3.95 -19.96 -0.41
N LYS A 48 3.77 -21.09 -1.10
CA LYS A 48 3.83 -21.13 -2.57
C LYS A 48 2.56 -20.58 -3.22
N ILE A 49 1.49 -20.39 -2.44
CA ILE A 49 0.19 -19.97 -2.95
C ILE A 49 0.09 -18.45 -2.90
N GLU A 50 -0.09 -17.82 -4.07
CA GLU A 50 -0.24 -16.37 -4.21
C GLU A 50 -1.37 -15.80 -3.35
N LYS A 51 -2.52 -16.49 -3.30
CA LYS A 51 -3.67 -16.10 -2.45
C LYS A 51 -3.29 -15.89 -0.98
N MET A 52 -2.35 -16.67 -0.45
CA MET A 52 -1.91 -16.51 0.94
C MET A 52 -1.11 -15.22 1.12
N HIS A 53 -0.33 -14.81 0.12
CA HIS A 53 0.36 -13.53 0.14
C HIS A 53 -0.62 -12.37 0.07
N ASP A 54 -1.62 -12.44 -0.81
CA ASP A 54 -2.65 -11.40 -0.92
C ASP A 54 -3.41 -11.22 0.39
N ILE A 55 -3.78 -12.32 1.04
CA ILE A 55 -4.44 -12.28 2.36
C ILE A 55 -3.51 -11.61 3.38
N VAL A 56 -2.27 -12.06 3.53
CA VAL A 56 -1.34 -11.49 4.53
C VAL A 56 -1.05 -10.01 4.27
N ILE A 57 -0.88 -9.61 3.01
CA ILE A 57 -0.68 -8.21 2.62
C ILE A 57 -1.95 -7.40 2.92
N GLY A 58 -3.13 -7.93 2.60
CA GLY A 58 -4.41 -7.31 2.92
C GLY A 58 -4.60 -7.10 4.43
N LEU A 59 -4.24 -8.10 5.24
CA LEU A 59 -4.24 -7.99 6.71
C LEU A 59 -3.29 -6.91 7.22
N LEU A 60 -2.08 -6.83 6.65
CA LEU A 60 -1.12 -5.79 7.00
C LEU A 60 -1.66 -4.39 6.69
N ILE A 61 -2.29 -4.20 5.52
CA ILE A 61 -2.90 -2.92 5.14
C ILE A 61 -4.05 -2.57 6.09
N ASN A 62 -4.95 -3.52 6.36
CA ASN A 62 -6.09 -3.33 7.26
C ASN A 62 -5.64 -2.92 8.67
N LYS A 63 -4.58 -3.55 9.17
CA LYS A 63 -4.03 -3.22 10.49
C LYS A 63 -3.35 -1.86 10.52
N VAL A 64 -2.55 -1.52 9.49
CA VAL A 64 -1.69 -0.33 9.53
C VAL A 64 -2.40 0.94 9.04
N GLU A 65 -3.17 0.87 7.97
CA GLU A 65 -3.86 2.06 7.43
C GLU A 65 -5.25 2.26 8.01
N PHE A 66 -5.97 1.17 8.34
CA PHE A 66 -7.36 1.23 8.77
C PHE A 66 -7.57 0.93 10.26
N GLY A 67 -6.53 0.48 10.97
CA GLY A 67 -6.63 0.10 12.39
C GLY A 67 -7.61 -1.05 12.66
N ARG A 68 -7.98 -1.82 11.63
CA ARG A 68 -8.93 -2.92 11.73
C ARG A 68 -8.15 -4.21 11.96
N ASP A 69 -8.19 -4.70 13.18
CA ASP A 69 -7.72 -6.06 13.49
C ASP A 69 -8.92 -7.01 13.36
N ILE A 70 -8.85 -7.95 12.43
CA ILE A 70 -9.92 -8.95 12.22
C ILE A 70 -9.87 -10.08 13.26
N HIS A 71 -8.92 -10.04 14.18
CA HIS A 71 -8.76 -10.98 15.28
C HIS A 71 -9.15 -10.40 16.66
N ALA A 72 -9.90 -9.29 16.69
CA ALA A 72 -10.47 -8.72 17.92
C ALA A 72 -11.85 -9.33 18.23
#